data_AF-A0A7Y2IF12-F1
#
_entry.id   AF-A0A7Y2IF12-F1
#
_cell.length_a   1.000
_cell.length_b   1.000
_cell.length_c   1.000
_cell.angle_alpha   90.00
_cell.angle_beta   90.00
_cell.angle_gamma   90.00
#
_symmetry.space_group_name_H-M   'P 1'
#
loop_
_entity.id
_entity.type
_entity.pdbx_description
1 polymer ?
#
loop_
_entity_poly.entity_id
_entity_poly.type
_entity_poly.pdbx_seq_one_letter_code
_entity_poly.pdbx_strand_id
1 'polypeptide(L)'
;MSRVENLLAEALRDAGSMVEPSADLFTRIQSGIDSDRRRRQTRRRVAIITGLGLFMLTALSTITLYLQGEPHMNWWILELLIFGLLTAIALILGPFIKRFGRSYAADVFRSNPSTGKSFIILTDFAYYLIFSAYILFSTTIDRPRNWSETVGAEQIENSIIRVGGILLIIGLLHGVNLLVLPIIGRLLTLNRRLDQQMREVAARDLGDGDFLQPDGDD
;
A
#
# COMPACT_ATOMS: atom_id res chain seq x y z
N MET A 1 13.16 48.04 41.59
CA MET A 1 12.70 47.72 40.23
C MET A 1 12.82 48.95 39.37
N SER A 2 13.45 48.83 38.22
CA SER A 2 13.79 49.98 37.35
C SER A 2 12.56 50.42 36.53
N ARG A 3 12.45 51.71 36.23
CA ARG A 3 11.36 52.27 35.39
C ARG A 3 11.26 51.56 34.02
N VAL A 4 12.39 51.05 33.52
CA VAL A 4 12.48 50.29 32.27
C VAL A 4 11.84 48.91 32.40
N GLU A 5 12.03 48.20 33.52
CA GLU A 5 11.32 46.94 33.77
C GLU A 5 9.81 47.13 33.83
N ASN A 6 9.34 48.20 34.48
CA ASN A 6 7.90 48.47 34.55
C ASN A 6 7.33 48.82 33.17
N LEU A 7 8.05 49.61 32.36
CA LEU A 7 7.61 49.93 31.00
C LEU A 7 7.65 48.71 30.07
N LEU A 8 8.65 47.84 30.23
CA LEU A 8 8.75 46.61 29.45
C LEU A 8 7.67 45.60 29.86
N ALA A 9 7.40 45.49 31.15
CA ALA A 9 6.34 44.64 31.68
C ALA A 9 4.96 45.14 31.21
N GLU A 10 4.71 46.45 31.24
CA GLU A 10 3.45 47.04 30.77
C GLU A 10 3.30 46.84 29.26
N ALA A 11 4.34 47.11 28.47
CA ALA A 11 4.32 46.94 27.01
C ALA A 11 4.09 45.47 26.60
N LEU A 12 4.68 44.51 27.32
CA LEU A 12 4.46 43.08 27.07
C LEU A 12 3.06 42.61 27.49
N ARG A 13 2.50 43.19 28.56
CA ARG A 13 1.14 42.88 29.02
C ARG A 13 0.08 43.42 28.06
N ASP A 14 0.32 44.62 27.53
CA ASP A 14 -0.56 45.27 26.56
C ASP A 14 -0.49 44.59 25.18
N ALA A 15 0.72 44.18 24.75
CA ALA A 15 0.87 43.37 23.54
C ALA A 15 0.21 41.98 23.66
N GLY A 16 0.18 41.39 24.85
CA GLY A 16 -0.48 40.11 25.11
C GLY A 16 -2.01 40.17 25.12
N SER A 17 -2.61 41.35 25.30
CA SER A 17 -4.06 41.54 25.29
C SER A 17 -4.63 41.77 23.87
N MET A 18 -3.79 42.21 22.93
CA MET A 18 -4.18 42.49 21.54
C MET A 18 -4.00 41.30 20.58
N VAL A 19 -3.29 40.25 20.99
CA VAL A 19 -3.09 39.05 20.15
C VAL A 19 -3.99 37.94 20.66
N GLU A 20 -5.19 37.85 20.10
CA GLU A 20 -6.05 36.69 20.27
C GLU A 20 -5.27 35.46 19.75
N PRO A 21 -4.96 34.45 20.58
CA PRO A 21 -4.18 33.30 20.14
C PRO A 21 -4.94 32.62 19.02
N SER A 22 -4.44 32.70 17.78
CA SER A 22 -5.14 32.07 16.66
C SER A 22 -5.11 30.55 16.85
N ALA A 23 -6.26 29.99 17.23
CA ALA A 23 -6.44 28.55 17.43
C ALA A 23 -6.01 27.74 16.19
N ASP A 24 -6.05 28.37 15.02
CA ASP A 24 -5.61 27.80 13.75
C ASP A 24 -4.08 27.60 13.67
N LEU A 25 -3.25 28.50 14.22
CA LEU A 25 -1.80 28.31 14.23
C LEU A 25 -1.40 27.11 15.09
N PHE A 26 -2.02 26.96 16.27
CA PHE A 26 -1.78 25.80 17.14
C PHE A 26 -2.23 24.49 16.47
N THR A 27 -3.40 24.49 15.83
CA THR A 27 -3.91 23.32 15.10
C THR A 27 -3.00 22.93 13.92
N ARG A 28 -2.47 23.93 13.21
CA ARG A 28 -1.54 23.72 12.09
C ARG A 28 -0.16 23.25 12.54
N ILE A 29 0.34 23.76 13.66
CA ILE A 29 1.61 23.30 14.25
C ILE A 29 1.46 21.88 14.82
N GLN A 30 0.36 21.59 15.52
CA GLN A 30 0.11 20.27 16.11
C GLN A 30 -0.07 19.20 15.03
N SER A 31 -0.83 19.49 13.96
CA SER A 31 -0.94 18.60 12.79
C SER A 31 0.40 18.43 12.05
N GLY A 32 1.23 19.48 11.99
CA GLY A 32 2.60 19.41 11.49
C GLY A 32 3.47 18.44 12.30
N ILE A 33 3.50 18.59 13.62
CA ILE A 33 4.28 17.74 14.54
C ILE A 33 3.83 16.28 14.48
N ASP A 34 2.53 16.02 14.45
CA ASP A 34 1.99 14.67 14.36
C ASP A 34 2.31 13.99 13.02
N SER A 35 2.28 14.75 11.92
CA SER A 35 2.66 14.24 10.60
C SER A 35 4.15 13.85 10.53
N ASP A 36 5.01 14.62 11.20
CA ASP A 36 6.46 14.39 11.22
C ASP A 36 6.81 13.21 12.15
N ARG A 37 6.10 13.06 13.28
CA ARG A 37 6.24 11.92 14.21
C ARG A 37 5.86 10.60 13.54
N ARG A 38 4.78 10.57 12.75
CA ARG A 38 4.38 9.38 11.98
C ARG A 38 5.41 8.99 10.92
N ARG A 39 5.95 9.97 10.17
CA ARG A 39 7.02 9.70 9.19
C ARG A 39 8.27 9.11 9.82
N ARG A 40 8.69 9.63 10.98
CA ARG A 40 9.85 9.10 11.72
C ARG A 40 9.61 7.68 12.23
N GLN A 41 8.42 7.38 12.74
CA GLN A 41 8.09 6.03 13.20
C GLN A 41 8.06 5.00 12.07
N THR A 42 7.50 5.34 10.90
CA THR A 42 7.50 4.43 9.75
C THR A 42 8.91 4.20 9.23
N ARG A 43 9.72 5.26 9.08
CA ARG A 43 11.12 5.14 8.66
C ARG A 43 11.96 4.36 9.67
N ARG A 44 11.73 4.56 10.97
CA ARG A 44 12.44 3.84 12.03
C ARG A 44 12.06 2.36 12.07
N ARG A 45 10.78 2.02 11.87
CA ARG A 45 10.35 0.62 11.75
C ARG A 45 10.95 -0.07 10.53
N VAL A 46 10.93 0.59 9.37
CA VAL A 46 11.57 0.05 8.15
C VAL A 46 13.07 -0.10 8.37
N ALA A 47 13.76 0.92 8.89
CA ALA A 47 15.18 0.86 9.16
C ALA A 47 15.56 -0.22 10.18
N ILE A 48 14.75 -0.44 11.22
CA ILE A 48 14.96 -1.53 12.19
C ILE A 48 14.77 -2.88 11.51
N ILE A 49 13.70 -3.09 10.75
CA ILE A 49 13.44 -4.36 10.07
C ILE A 49 14.54 -4.66 9.05
N THR A 50 14.93 -3.66 8.24
CA THR A 50 16.02 -3.78 7.28
C THR A 50 17.35 -4.02 7.98
N GLY A 51 17.63 -3.31 9.07
CA GLY A 51 18.87 -3.47 9.85
C GLY A 51 18.97 -4.84 10.52
N LEU A 52 17.88 -5.35 11.08
CA LEU A 52 17.83 -6.69 11.68
C LEU A 52 17.99 -7.77 10.61
N GLY A 53 17.33 -7.60 9.46
CA GLY A 53 17.48 -8.49 8.31
C GLY A 53 18.91 -8.53 7.80
N LEU A 54 19.53 -7.36 7.58
CA LEU A 54 20.91 -7.25 7.11
C LEU A 54 21.88 -7.86 8.13
N PHE A 55 21.70 -7.56 9.42
CA PHE A 55 22.54 -8.10 10.49
C PHE A 55 22.47 -9.62 10.54
N MET A 56 21.26 -10.19 10.47
CA MET A 56 21.09 -11.64 10.49
C MET A 56 21.73 -12.29 9.26
N LEU A 57 21.57 -11.69 8.07
CA LEU A 57 22.18 -12.14 6.82
C LEU A 57 23.72 -12.10 6.90
N THR A 58 24.26 -10.99 7.43
CA THR A 58 25.71 -10.81 7.59
C THR A 58 26.27 -11.82 8.60
N ALA A 59 25.57 -12.05 9.70
CA ALA A 59 25.94 -13.03 10.72
C ALA A 59 25.92 -14.47 10.18
N LEU A 60 24.91 -14.81 9.37
CA LEU A 60 24.84 -16.10 8.68
C LEU A 60 26.00 -16.27 7.70
N SER A 61 26.35 -15.24 6.93
CA SER A 61 27.47 -15.24 5.98
C SER A 61 28.84 -15.35 6.64
N THR A 62 29.06 -14.71 7.80
CA THR A 62 30.34 -14.83 8.53
C THR A 62 30.51 -16.21 9.17
N ILE A 63 29.42 -16.85 9.61
CA ILE A 63 29.47 -18.23 10.12
C ILE A 63 29.86 -19.23 9.01
N THR A 64 29.58 -18.91 7.74
CA THR A 64 29.84 -19.79 6.59
C THR A 64 31.30 -19.83 6.14
N LEU A 65 32.10 -18.81 6.48
CA LEU A 65 33.46 -18.64 5.94
C LEU A 65 34.57 -19.33 6.75
N TYR A 66 34.27 -19.95 7.89
CA TYR A 66 35.30 -20.39 8.85
C TYR A 66 35.24 -21.86 9.28
N LEU A 67 34.81 -22.77 8.40
CA LEU A 67 35.05 -24.21 8.58
C LEU A 67 36.00 -24.75 7.51
N GLN A 68 37.28 -24.86 7.90
CA GLN A 68 38.28 -25.79 7.33
C GLN A 68 38.80 -25.55 5.90
N GLY A 69 38.79 -24.32 5.37
CA GLY A 69 39.59 -23.97 4.17
C GLY A 69 39.10 -24.53 2.82
N GLU A 70 38.05 -25.34 2.83
CA GLU A 70 37.28 -25.78 1.66
C GLU A 70 35.89 -25.12 1.73
N PRO A 71 35.41 -24.43 0.69
CA PRO A 71 34.10 -23.76 0.70
C PRO A 71 32.95 -24.78 0.61
N HIS A 72 32.69 -25.50 1.71
CA HIS A 72 31.48 -26.29 1.90
C HIS A 72 30.41 -25.45 2.59
N MET A 73 29.67 -24.65 1.82
CA MET A 73 28.47 -24.02 2.35
C MET A 73 27.39 -25.09 2.54
N ASN A 74 27.03 -25.35 3.80
CA ASN A 74 25.90 -26.21 4.12
C ASN A 74 24.65 -25.73 3.37
N TRP A 75 23.96 -26.64 2.66
CA TRP A 75 22.81 -26.34 1.80
C TRP A 75 21.73 -25.47 2.48
N TRP A 76 21.43 -25.74 3.76
CA TRP A 76 20.44 -24.97 4.52
C TRP A 76 20.79 -23.47 4.66
N ILE A 77 22.07 -23.11 4.59
CA ILE A 77 22.52 -21.71 4.67
C ILE A 77 22.18 -20.97 3.38
N LEU A 78 22.37 -21.62 2.22
CA LEU A 78 21.97 -21.07 0.93
C LEU A 78 20.45 -20.88 0.87
N GLU A 79 19.69 -21.87 1.33
CA GLU A 79 18.23 -21.84 1.41
C GLU A 79 17.74 -20.64 2.25
N LEU A 80 18.31 -20.46 3.45
CA LEU A 80 17.97 -19.33 4.33
C LEU A 80 18.37 -17.98 3.74
N LEU A 81 19.50 -17.91 3.04
CA LEU A 81 19.96 -16.68 2.39
C LEU A 81 18.99 -16.30 1.26
N ILE A 82 18.62 -17.24 0.39
CA ILE A 82 17.64 -17.02 -0.68
C ILE A 82 16.29 -16.63 -0.09
N PHE A 83 15.80 -17.34 0.93
CA PHE A 83 14.54 -17.03 1.61
C PHE A 83 14.55 -15.62 2.22
N GLY A 84 15.63 -15.26 2.90
CA GLY A 84 15.83 -13.93 3.49
C GLY A 84 15.89 -12.84 2.43
N LEU A 85 16.61 -13.09 1.33
CA LEU A 85 16.70 -12.18 0.19
C LEU A 85 15.34 -11.96 -0.47
N LEU A 86 14.59 -13.03 -0.76
CA LEU A 86 13.25 -12.95 -1.33
C LEU A 86 12.30 -12.17 -0.41
N THR A 87 12.34 -12.47 0.89
CA THR A 87 11.54 -11.74 1.90
C THR A 87 11.92 -10.26 1.94
N ALA A 88 13.21 -9.94 1.92
CA ALA A 88 13.69 -8.55 1.90
C ALA A 88 13.21 -7.82 0.63
N ILE A 89 13.32 -8.44 -0.53
CA ILE A 89 12.80 -7.91 -1.80
C ILE A 89 11.29 -7.67 -1.69
N ALA A 90 10.52 -8.63 -1.14
CA ALA A 90 9.07 -8.49 -0.93
C ALA A 90 8.73 -7.24 -0.10
N LEU A 91 9.43 -7.06 1.02
CA LEU A 91 9.20 -5.96 1.95
C LEU A 91 9.64 -4.61 1.37
N ILE A 92 10.71 -4.60 0.56
CA ILE A 92 11.19 -3.39 -0.12
C ILE A 92 10.22 -2.99 -1.23
N LEU A 93 9.69 -3.94 -2.01
CA LEU A 93 8.76 -3.65 -3.10
C LEU A 93 7.40 -3.14 -2.63
N GLY A 94 6.90 -3.59 -1.47
CA GLY A 94 5.61 -3.16 -0.92
C GLY A 94 5.42 -1.63 -0.91
N PRO A 95 6.35 -0.84 -0.34
CA PRO A 95 6.35 0.62 -0.43
C PRO A 95 6.37 1.20 -1.85
N PHE A 96 7.10 0.58 -2.79
CA PHE A 96 7.13 1.03 -4.19
C PHE A 96 5.77 0.83 -4.86
N ILE A 97 5.14 -0.33 -4.68
CA ILE A 97 3.80 -0.61 -5.20
C ILE A 97 2.78 0.37 -4.62
N LYS A 98 2.86 0.67 -3.33
CA LYS A 98 2.00 1.70 -2.70
C LYS A 98 2.21 3.10 -3.29
N ARG A 99 3.43 3.44 -3.68
CA ARG A 99 3.75 4.74 -4.28
C ARG A 99 3.11 4.87 -5.66
N PHE A 100 3.27 3.88 -6.53
CA PHE A 100 2.67 3.87 -7.87
C PHE A 100 1.15 3.69 -7.84
N GLY A 101 0.66 2.84 -6.94
CA GLY A 101 -0.77 2.66 -6.73
C GLY A 101 -1.47 3.93 -6.26
N ARG A 102 -0.79 4.79 -5.48
CA ARG A 102 -1.34 6.07 -5.03
C ARG A 102 -1.56 7.06 -6.16
N SER A 103 -0.62 7.21 -7.09
CA SER A 103 -0.83 8.07 -8.26
C SER A 103 -1.97 7.55 -9.14
N TYR A 104 -2.00 6.25 -9.39
CA TYR A 104 -3.07 5.63 -10.19
C TYR A 104 -4.44 5.77 -9.54
N ALA A 105 -4.55 5.50 -8.23
CA ALA A 105 -5.82 5.63 -7.51
C ALA A 105 -6.32 7.08 -7.45
N ALA A 106 -5.42 8.06 -7.37
CA ALA A 106 -5.79 9.48 -7.40
C ALA A 106 -6.42 9.89 -8.76
N ASP A 107 -5.97 9.28 -9.85
CA ASP A 107 -6.53 9.54 -11.19
C ASP A 107 -7.84 8.78 -11.44
N VAL A 108 -7.94 7.52 -11.01
CA VAL A 108 -9.15 6.70 -11.20
C VAL A 108 -10.28 7.11 -10.26
N PHE A 109 -9.97 7.42 -9.00
CA PHE A 109 -10.94 7.71 -7.94
C PHE A 109 -10.96 9.19 -7.54
N ARG A 110 -10.69 10.10 -8.48
CA ARG A 110 -10.65 11.55 -8.22
C ARG A 110 -11.93 12.08 -7.55
N SER A 111 -13.09 11.48 -7.84
CA SER A 111 -14.39 11.84 -7.26
C SER A 111 -14.63 11.28 -5.85
N ASN A 112 -13.89 10.26 -5.40
CA ASN A 112 -14.02 9.70 -4.06
C ASN A 112 -12.66 9.20 -3.52
N PRO A 113 -11.88 10.07 -2.84
CA PRO A 113 -10.53 9.74 -2.38
C PRO A 113 -10.48 8.65 -1.31
N SER A 114 -11.59 8.43 -0.58
CA SER A 114 -11.67 7.38 0.44
C SER A 114 -11.60 5.98 -0.18
N THR A 115 -12.27 5.76 -1.31
CA THR A 115 -12.25 4.51 -2.07
C THR A 115 -10.86 4.21 -2.63
N GLY A 116 -10.18 5.24 -3.15
CA GLY A 116 -8.79 5.12 -3.63
C GLY A 116 -7.82 4.66 -2.54
N LYS A 117 -8.01 5.14 -1.29
CA LYS A 117 -7.20 4.70 -0.15
C LYS A 117 -7.44 3.22 0.20
N SER A 118 -8.71 2.79 0.24
CA SER A 118 -9.07 1.38 0.50
C SER A 118 -8.58 0.45 -0.61
N PHE A 119 -8.66 0.87 -1.88
CA PHE A 119 -8.16 0.12 -3.02
C PHE A 119 -6.67 -0.18 -2.94
N ILE A 120 -5.85 0.79 -2.50
CA ILE A 120 -4.40 0.61 -2.31
C ILE A 120 -4.11 -0.44 -1.23
N ILE A 121 -4.84 -0.42 -0.12
CA ILE A 121 -4.69 -1.42 0.96
C ILE A 121 -5.10 -2.81 0.45
N LEU A 122 -6.18 -2.87 -0.32
CA LEU A 122 -6.71 -4.11 -0.85
C LEU A 122 -5.75 -4.76 -1.86
N THR A 123 -5.08 -3.95 -2.69
CA THR A 123 -4.05 -4.40 -3.64
C THR A 123 -2.79 -4.91 -2.94
N ASP A 124 -2.42 -4.30 -1.81
CA ASP A 124 -1.30 -4.74 -0.97
C ASP A 124 -1.50 -6.18 -0.47
N PHE A 125 -2.75 -6.56 -0.16
CA PHE A 125 -3.06 -7.91 0.27
C PHE A 125 -2.84 -8.95 -0.84
N ALA A 126 -3.30 -8.67 -2.08
CA ALA A 126 -3.04 -9.55 -3.23
C ALA A 126 -1.54 -9.76 -3.43
N TYR A 127 -0.78 -8.67 -3.34
CA TYR A 127 0.67 -8.69 -3.50
C TYR A 127 1.35 -9.62 -2.48
N TYR A 128 1.08 -9.46 -1.18
CA TYR A 128 1.71 -10.33 -0.18
C TYR A 128 1.28 -11.79 -0.29
N LEU A 129 0.04 -12.06 -0.71
CA LEU A 129 -0.43 -13.43 -0.93
C LEU A 129 0.36 -14.13 -2.05
N ILE A 130 0.48 -13.48 -3.21
CA ILE A 130 1.22 -14.03 -4.35
C ILE A 130 2.71 -14.19 -4.00
N PHE A 131 3.30 -13.19 -3.33
CA PHE A 131 4.71 -13.25 -2.96
C PHE A 131 4.99 -14.31 -1.89
N SER A 132 4.10 -14.46 -0.90
CA SER A 132 4.20 -15.53 0.11
C SER A 132 4.06 -16.91 -0.53
N ALA A 133 3.15 -17.06 -1.48
CA ALA A 133 3.01 -18.30 -2.24
C ALA A 133 4.29 -18.63 -3.03
N TYR A 134 4.88 -17.63 -3.69
CA TYR A 134 6.14 -17.81 -4.40
C TYR A 134 7.28 -18.24 -3.46
N ILE A 135 7.40 -17.62 -2.29
CA ILE A 135 8.39 -17.99 -1.27
C ILE A 135 8.17 -19.45 -0.81
N LEU A 136 6.92 -19.85 -0.56
CA LEU A 136 6.59 -21.23 -0.18
C LEU A 136 6.97 -22.23 -1.28
N PHE A 137 6.66 -21.94 -2.54
CA PHE A 137 7.05 -22.80 -3.66
C PHE A 137 8.55 -22.85 -3.94
N SER A 138 9.29 -21.82 -3.52
CA SER A 138 10.75 -21.80 -3.62
C SER A 138 11.43 -22.56 -2.48
N THR A 139 10.69 -22.95 -1.44
CA THR A 139 11.24 -23.71 -0.31
C THR A 139 11.41 -25.17 -0.72
N THR A 140 12.64 -25.66 -0.66
CA THR A 140 12.98 -27.06 -0.89
C THR A 140 13.33 -27.70 0.45
N ILE A 141 12.85 -28.91 0.71
CA ILE A 141 13.17 -29.65 1.94
C ILE A 141 13.96 -30.89 1.56
N ASP A 142 15.28 -30.86 1.78
CA ASP A 142 16.09 -32.07 1.74
C ASP A 142 15.98 -32.85 3.05
N ARG A 143 15.89 -34.18 2.98
CA ARG A 143 15.66 -35.05 4.13
C ARG A 143 17.01 -35.42 4.79
N PRO A 144 17.26 -35.04 6.06
CA PRO A 144 18.40 -35.57 6.79
C PRO A 144 18.28 -37.10 6.89
N ARG A 145 19.37 -37.84 6.65
CA ARG A 145 19.40 -39.32 6.63
C ARG A 145 18.85 -39.99 7.90
N ASN A 146 18.70 -39.23 8.99
CA ASN A 146 18.29 -39.64 10.33
C ASN A 146 16.87 -39.20 10.73
N TRP A 147 16.05 -38.64 9.83
CA TRP A 147 14.66 -38.29 10.13
C TRP A 147 13.74 -39.53 10.13
N SER A 148 13.15 -39.83 11.30
CA SER A 148 12.37 -41.04 11.60
C SER A 148 11.03 -41.15 10.83
N GLU A 149 10.49 -42.36 10.81
CA GLU A 149 9.32 -42.85 10.04
C GLU A 149 7.95 -42.18 10.33
N THR A 150 7.87 -41.20 11.24
CA THR A 150 6.59 -40.70 11.78
C THR A 150 6.05 -39.43 11.12
N VAL A 151 6.90 -38.58 10.50
CA VAL A 151 6.47 -37.48 9.61
C VAL A 151 7.52 -37.33 8.51
N GLY A 152 7.18 -37.77 7.30
CA GLY A 152 8.10 -37.70 6.16
C GLY A 152 8.30 -36.26 5.67
N ALA A 153 9.51 -35.92 5.23
CA ALA A 153 9.81 -34.64 4.55
C ALA A 153 8.81 -34.37 3.40
N GLU A 154 8.41 -35.42 2.69
CA GLU A 154 7.39 -35.40 1.64
C GLU A 154 6.02 -34.90 2.14
N GLN A 155 5.63 -35.22 3.37
CA GLN A 155 4.37 -34.74 3.94
C GLN A 155 4.43 -33.23 4.19
N ILE A 156 5.57 -32.73 4.69
CA ILE A 156 5.78 -31.29 4.94
C ILE A 156 5.82 -30.53 3.61
N GLU A 157 6.54 -31.05 2.62
CA GLU A 157 6.63 -30.47 1.28
C GLU A 157 5.24 -30.41 0.62
N ASN A 158 4.46 -31.49 0.68
CA ASN A 158 3.08 -31.51 0.20
C ASN A 158 2.20 -30.48 0.91
N SER A 159 2.35 -30.30 2.22
CA SER A 159 1.64 -29.26 2.97
C SER A 159 2.04 -27.85 2.54
N ILE A 160 3.34 -27.60 2.33
CA ILE A 160 3.86 -26.30 1.85
C ILE A 160 3.30 -26.00 0.46
N ILE A 161 3.32 -26.96 -0.45
CA ILE A 161 2.76 -26.82 -1.81
C ILE A 161 1.26 -26.50 -1.75
N ARG A 162 0.49 -27.18 -0.90
CA ARG A 162 -0.95 -26.92 -0.74
C ARG A 162 -1.22 -25.51 -0.18
N VAL A 163 -0.50 -25.10 0.86
CA VAL A 163 -0.64 -23.76 1.45
C VAL A 163 -0.22 -22.70 0.44
N GLY A 164 0.91 -22.88 -0.24
CA GLY A 164 1.38 -22.00 -1.31
C GLY A 164 0.35 -21.89 -2.45
N GLY A 165 -0.23 -23.01 -2.87
CA GLY A 165 -1.27 -23.05 -3.90
C GLY A 165 -2.53 -22.28 -3.51
N ILE A 166 -3.04 -22.46 -2.29
CA ILE A 166 -4.21 -21.72 -1.79
C ILE A 166 -3.91 -20.22 -1.74
N LEU A 167 -2.75 -19.83 -1.21
CA LEU A 167 -2.34 -18.42 -1.17
C LEU A 167 -2.23 -17.81 -2.57
N LEU A 168 -1.68 -18.56 -3.53
CA LEU A 168 -1.58 -18.14 -4.92
C LEU A 168 -2.97 -17.94 -5.55
N ILE A 169 -3.87 -18.91 -5.39
CA ILE A 169 -5.24 -18.84 -5.91
C ILE A 169 -5.96 -17.62 -5.33
N ILE A 170 -5.96 -17.45 -4.01
CA ILE A 170 -6.60 -16.31 -3.36
C ILE A 170 -5.97 -15.00 -3.86
N GLY A 171 -4.64 -14.92 -3.92
CA GLY A 171 -3.93 -13.73 -4.39
C GLY A 171 -4.28 -13.35 -5.83
N LEU A 172 -4.35 -14.34 -6.73
CA LEU A 172 -4.73 -14.16 -8.14
C LEU A 172 -6.19 -13.75 -8.28
N LEU A 173 -7.12 -14.48 -7.66
CA LEU A 173 -8.55 -14.16 -7.70
C LEU A 173 -8.80 -12.75 -7.17
N HIS A 174 -8.14 -12.40 -6.07
CA HIS A 174 -8.22 -11.08 -5.48
C HIS A 174 -7.66 -9.99 -6.40
N GLY A 175 -6.49 -10.23 -7.00
CA GLY A 175 -5.88 -9.34 -7.98
C GLY A 175 -6.77 -9.12 -9.21
N VAL A 176 -7.39 -10.18 -9.74
CA VAL A 176 -8.34 -10.07 -10.86
C VAL A 176 -9.58 -9.29 -10.44
N ASN A 177 -10.17 -9.59 -9.29
CA ASN A 177 -11.35 -8.88 -8.80
C ASN A 177 -11.10 -7.37 -8.64
N LEU A 178 -9.90 -7.01 -8.16
CA LEU A 178 -9.44 -5.62 -8.08
C LEU A 178 -9.34 -4.94 -9.45
N LEU A 179 -8.97 -5.65 -10.50
CA LEU A 179 -8.92 -5.10 -11.87
C LEU A 179 -10.31 -4.99 -12.50
N VAL A 180 -11.22 -5.93 -12.20
CA VAL A 180 -12.55 -6.00 -12.81
C VAL A 180 -13.48 -4.90 -12.29
N LEU A 181 -13.49 -4.63 -10.98
CA LEU A 181 -14.43 -3.67 -10.37
C LEU A 181 -14.34 -2.25 -10.97
N PRO A 182 -13.16 -1.63 -11.14
CA PRO A 182 -13.05 -0.30 -11.76
C PRO A 182 -13.49 -0.29 -13.23
N ILE A 183 -13.24 -1.37 -13.96
CA ILE A 183 -13.59 -1.49 -15.38
C ILE A 183 -15.11 -1.52 -15.52
N ILE A 184 -15.80 -2.36 -14.74
CA ILE A 184 -17.27 -2.43 -14.74
C ILE A 184 -17.88 -1.08 -14.35
N GLY A 185 -17.34 -0.42 -13.31
CA GLY A 185 -17.82 0.90 -12.89
C GLY A 185 -17.69 1.97 -13.99
N ARG A 186 -16.58 1.96 -14.74
CA ARG A 186 -16.38 2.85 -15.90
C ARG A 186 -17.31 2.53 -17.05
N LEU A 187 -17.52 1.25 -17.37
CA LEU A 187 -18.44 0.84 -18.43
C LEU A 187 -19.89 1.23 -18.14
N LEU A 188 -20.37 1.02 -16.91
CA LEU A 188 -21.73 1.40 -16.53
C LEU A 188 -21.95 2.92 -16.51
N THR A 189 -20.95 3.69 -16.12
CA THR A 189 -21.03 5.15 -16.15
C THR A 189 -20.98 5.71 -17.56
N LEU A 190 -20.20 5.10 -18.46
CA LEU A 190 -20.23 5.42 -19.90
C LEU A 190 -21.60 5.10 -20.50
N ASN A 191 -22.15 3.93 -20.20
CA ASN A 191 -23.47 3.54 -20.71
C ASN A 191 -24.56 4.52 -20.25
N ARG A 192 -24.56 4.91 -18.97
CA ARG A 192 -25.50 5.92 -18.45
C ARG A 192 -25.37 7.29 -19.12
N ARG A 193 -24.16 7.72 -19.47
CA ARG A 193 -23.94 8.99 -20.19
C ARG A 193 -24.46 8.93 -21.61
N LEU A 194 -24.24 7.80 -22.29
CA LEU A 194 -24.77 7.56 -23.63
C LEU A 194 -26.30 7.55 -23.63
N ASP A 195 -26.92 6.88 -22.65
CA ASP A 195 -28.38 6.87 -22.49
C ASP A 195 -28.96 8.27 -22.24
N GLN A 196 -28.28 9.09 -21.43
CA GLN A 196 -28.67 10.49 -21.18
C GLN A 196 -28.57 11.35 -22.43
N GLN A 197 -27.44 11.27 -23.15
CA GLN A 197 -27.24 12.00 -24.40
C GLN A 197 -28.29 11.61 -25.46
N MET A 198 -28.59 10.31 -25.60
CA MET A 198 -29.62 9.85 -26.53
C MET A 198 -31.02 10.39 -26.17
N ARG A 199 -31.35 10.47 -24.88
CA ARG A 199 -32.63 11.06 -24.42
C ARG A 199 -32.69 12.57 -24.66
N GLU A 200 -31.60 13.30 -24.42
CA GLU A 200 -31.52 14.74 -24.68
C GLU A 200 -31.69 15.06 -26.18
N VAL A 201 -31.04 14.28 -27.05
CA VAL A 201 -31.21 14.40 -28.51
C VAL A 201 -32.66 14.11 -28.91
N ALA A 202 -33.24 13.01 -28.43
CA ALA A 202 -34.63 12.67 -28.73
C ALA A 202 -35.63 13.74 -28.22
N ALA A 203 -35.38 14.35 -27.06
CA ALA A 203 -36.21 15.44 -26.54
C ALA A 203 -36.09 16.74 -27.35
N ARG A 204 -34.90 17.03 -27.89
CA ARG A 204 -34.68 18.19 -28.77
C ARG A 204 -35.40 18.03 -30.10
N ASP A 205 -35.33 16.84 -30.70
CA ASP A 205 -36.03 16.55 -31.96
C ASP A 205 -37.56 16.64 -31.82
N LEU A 206 -38.10 16.32 -30.63
CA LEU A 206 -39.53 16.49 -30.33
C LEU A 206 -39.91 17.95 -30.04
N GLY A 207 -39.00 18.75 -29.47
CA GLY A 207 -39.23 20.16 -29.15
C GLY A 207 -39.14 21.11 -30.35
N ASP A 208 -38.31 20.82 -31.35
CA ASP A 208 -38.22 21.60 -32.60
C ASP A 208 -39.41 21.33 -33.55
N GLY A 209 -40.23 20.30 -33.27
CA GLY A 209 -41.43 19.98 -34.05
C GLY A 209 -42.66 20.85 -33.77
N ASP A 210 -42.64 21.69 -32.73
CA ASP A 210 -43.82 22.46 -32.25
C ASP A 210 -43.83 23.93 -32.72
N PHE A 211 -42.88 24.34 -33.58
CA PHE A 211 -42.77 25.71 -34.12
C PHE A 211 -43.49 25.92 -35.47
N LEU A 212 -44.23 24.93 -35.98
CA LEU A 212 -45.15 25.10 -37.10
C LEU A 212 -46.59 25.19 -36.60
N GLN A 213 -46.84 26.13 -35.68
CA GLN A 213 -48.19 26.63 -35.49
C GLN A 213 -48.46 27.56 -36.69
N PRO A 214 -49.37 27.20 -37.62
CA PRO A 214 -49.69 28.10 -38.71
C PRO A 214 -50.33 29.34 -38.10
N ASP A 215 -49.62 30.46 -38.16
CA ASP A 215 -50.23 31.77 -38.01
C ASP A 215 -51.42 31.80 -38.97
N GLY A 216 -52.60 31.97 -38.39
CA GLY A 216 -53.83 32.09 -39.13
C GLY A 216 -53.77 33.33 -40.02
N ASP A 217 -54.26 33.18 -41.24
CA ASP A 217 -54.81 34.28 -42.01
C ASP A 217 -56.21 33.85 -42.48
N ASP A 218 -57.21 34.56 -41.93
CA ASP A 218 -58.55 34.93 -42.42
C ASP A 218 -59.48 33.90 -43.09
#